data_AF-A0A5Z1UW71-F1
#
_entry.id   AF-A0A5Z1UW71-F1
#
_cell.length_a   1.000
_cell.length_b   1.000
_cell.length_c   1.000
_cell.angle_alpha   90.00
_cell.angle_beta   90.00
_cell.angle_gamma   90.00
#
_symmetry.space_group_name_H-M   'P 1'
#
loop_
_entity.id
_entity.type
_entity.pdbx_description
1 polymer ?
#
loop_
_entity_poly.entity_id
_entity_poly.type
_entity_poly.pdbx_seq_one_letter_code
_entity_poly.pdbx_strand_id
1 'polypeptide(L)' 'MQKIIIKNLGPIQEAKIILKPFIVIIGKSGSGKSVLLRTVSLLKWIYKHEWMQSFHDPKLLNSISQEKFNEY' A
#
# COMPACT_ATOMS: atom_id res chain seq x y z
N MET A 1 -4.77 8.52 -8.34
CA MET A 1 -5.61 8.07 -7.20
C MET A 1 -5.18 6.66 -6.79
N GLN A 2 -4.59 6.49 -5.60
CA GLN A 2 -4.04 5.20 -5.17
C GLN A 2 -5.15 4.22 -4.72
N LYS A 3 -5.05 2.95 -5.13
CA LYS A 3 -5.99 1.89 -4.77
C LYS A 3 -5.23 0.68 -4.26
N ILE A 4 -5.70 0.10 -3.15
CA ILE A 4 -5.20 -1.14 -2.58
C ILE A 4 -6.24 -2.23 -2.79
N ILE A 5 -5.79 -3.38 -3.29
CA ILE A 5 -6.60 -4.59 -3.44
C ILE A 5 -5.97 -5.67 -2.56
N ILE A 6 -6.73 -6.17 -1.60
CA ILE A 6 -6.33 -7.28 -0.73
C ILE A 6 -7.22 -8.46 -1.04
N LYS A 7 -6.61 -9.63 -1.21
CA LYS A 7 -7.31 -10.90 -1.42
C LYS A 7 -6.68 -11.96 -0.53
N ASN A 8 -7.53 -12.78 0.08
CA ASN A 8 -7.14 -13.96 0.87
C ASN A 8 -6.06 -13.68 1.92
N LEU A 9 -6.23 -12.63 2.73
CA LEU A 9 -5.27 -12.25 3.76
C LEU A 9 -5.89 -12.31 5.16
N GLY A 10 -5.47 -13.30 5.94
CA GLY A 10 -6.06 -13.56 7.26
C GLY A 10 -7.58 -13.75 7.15
N PRO A 11 -8.41 -13.05 7.96
CA PRO A 11 -9.87 -13.16 7.88
C PRO A 11 -10.50 -12.34 6.74
N ILE A 12 -9.70 -11.72 5.86
CA ILE A 12 -10.18 -10.87 4.75
C ILE A 12 -10.15 -11.67 3.45
N GLN A 13 -11.32 -11.96 2.89
CA GLN A 13 -11.44 -12.66 1.59
C GLN A 13 -11.13 -11.71 0.42
N GLU A 14 -11.80 -10.56 0.36
CA GLU A 14 -11.52 -9.50 -0.62
C GLU A 14 -11.81 -8.13 0.00
N ALA A 15 -10.89 -7.17 -0.22
CA ALA A 15 -11.09 -5.77 0.12
C ALA A 15 -10.51 -4.87 -0.98
N LYS A 16 -11.28 -3.87 -1.40
CA LYS A 16 -10.85 -2.83 -2.34
C LYS A 16 -10.94 -1.48 -1.64
N ILE A 17 -9.80 -0.84 -1.43
CA ILE A 17 -9.71 0.42 -0.69
C ILE A 17 -9.14 1.48 -1.61
N ILE A 18 -9.85 2.59 -1.73
CA ILE A 18 -9.34 3.80 -2.34
C ILE A 18 -8.65 4.58 -1.23
N LEU A 19 -7.34 4.82 -1.37
CA LEU A 19 -6.58 5.58 -0.39
C LEU A 19 -6.97 7.05 -0.47
N LYS A 20 -7.50 7.58 0.64
CA LYS A 20 -7.80 9.00 0.86
C LYS A 20 -6.89 9.54 1.96
N PRO A 21 -6.72 10.88 2.08
CA PRO A 21 -5.94 11.48 3.16
C PRO A 21 -6.39 11.03 4.55
N PHE A 22 -7.68 10.73 4.71
CA PHE A 22 -8.27 10.22 5.93
C PHE A 22 -9.21 9.03 5.63
N ILE A 23 -9.07 7.95 6.37
CA ILE A 23 -9.85 6.71 6.20
C ILE A 23 -10.24 6.20 7.58
N VAL A 24 -11.51 5.83 7.75
CA VAL A 24 -12.02 5.16 8.95
C VAL A 24 -12.41 3.73 8.58
N ILE A 25 -11.92 2.74 9.34
CA ILE A 25 -12.20 1.32 9.13
C ILE A 25 -13.06 0.82 10.31
N ILE A 26 -14.30 0.42 10.01
CA ILE A 26 -15.29 -0.02 11.02
C ILE A 26 -15.67 -1.48 10.75
N GLY A 27 -15.90 -2.25 11.82
CA GLY A 27 -16.28 -3.66 11.72
C GLY A 27 -16.22 -4.39 13.06
N LYS A 28 -16.77 -5.60 13.12
CA LYS A 28 -16.80 -6.45 14.33
C LYS A 28 -15.39 -6.82 14.82
N SER A 29 -15.25 -7.20 16.09
CA SER A 29 -13.99 -7.77 16.57
C SER A 29 -13.62 -9.03 15.76
N GLY A 30 -12.33 -9.26 15.54
CA GLY A 30 -11.85 -10.38 14.71
C GLY A 30 -12.05 -10.23 13.19
N SER A 31 -12.72 -9.17 12.71
CA SER A 31 -13.03 -9.01 11.28
C SER A 31 -11.84 -8.60 10.39
N GLY A 32 -10.61 -8.59 10.91
CA GLY A 32 -9.42 -8.23 10.13
C GLY A 32 -9.05 -6.75 10.07
N LYS A 33 -9.69 -5.85 10.81
CA LYS A 33 -9.36 -4.41 10.80
C LYS A 33 -7.87 -4.11 11.02
N SER A 34 -7.28 -4.76 12.03
CA SER A 34 -5.85 -4.59 12.33
C SER A 34 -4.94 -5.24 11.29
N VAL A 35 -5.39 -6.33 10.65
CA VAL A 35 -4.68 -6.95 9.52
C VAL A 35 -4.63 -5.96 8.35
N LEU A 36 -5.79 -5.41 7.99
CA LEU A 36 -5.93 -4.40 6.96
C LEU A 36 -5.01 -3.19 7.19
N LEU A 37 -5.03 -2.63 8.39
CA LEU A 37 -4.18 -1.49 8.76
C LEU A 37 -2.69 -1.82 8.67
N ARG A 38 -2.25 -2.97 9.17
CA ARG A 38 -0.85 -3.41 9.11
C ARG A 38 -0.40 -3.58 7.67
N THR A 39 -1.22 -4.20 6.83
CA THR A 39 -0.90 -4.40 5.40
C THR A 39 -0.77 -3.07 4.67
N VAL A 40 -1.72 -2.15 4.86
CA VAL A 40 -1.66 -0.82 4.24
C VAL A 40 -0.42 -0.05 4.72
N SER A 41 -0.11 -0.12 6.02
CA SER A 41 1.08 0.53 6.60
C SER A 41 2.37 -0.05 6.01
N LEU A 42 2.47 -1.38 5.91
CA LEU A 42 3.62 -2.07 5.34
C LEU A 42 3.82 -1.70 3.86
N LEU A 43 2.75 -1.72 3.06
CA LEU A 43 2.83 -1.34 1.65
C LEU A 43 3.31 0.11 1.48
N LYS A 44 2.82 1.04 2.30
CA LYS A 44 3.29 2.43 2.30
C LYS A 44 4.75 2.55 2.71
N TRP A 45 5.19 1.78 3.70
CA TRP A 45 6.59 1.77 4.13
C TRP A 45 7.50 1.25 3.02
N ILE A 46 7.16 0.12 2.40
CA ILE A 46 7.91 -0.45 1.26
C ILE A 46 7.98 0.59 0.13
N TYR A 47 6.83 1.17 -0.25
CA TYR A 47 6.79 2.19 -1.30
C TYR A 47 7.71 3.38 -0.99
N LYS A 48 7.66 3.91 0.24
CA LYS A 48 8.52 5.01 0.66
C LYS A 48 10.00 4.60 0.68
N HIS A 49 10.29 3.39 1.14
CA HIS A 49 11.65 2.87 1.20
C HIS A 49 12.25 2.75 -0.21
N GLU A 50 11.54 2.10 -1.14
CA GLU A 50 11.95 1.99 -2.53
C GLU A 50 12.14 3.36 -3.18
N TRP A 51 11.23 4.31 -2.90
CA TRP A 51 11.36 5.67 -3.40
C TRP A 51 12.62 6.37 -2.89
N MET A 52 12.93 6.27 -1.59
CA MET A 52 14.17 6.83 -1.04
C MET A 52 15.42 6.19 -1.64
N GLN A 53 15.44 4.85 -1.76
CA GLN A 53 16.56 4.12 -2.35
C GLN A 53 16.82 4.51 -3.81
N SER A 54 15.75 4.85 -4.54
CA SER A 54 15.85 5.26 -5.94
C SER A 54 16.66 6.54 -6.15
N PHE A 55 16.70 7.45 -5.17
CA PHE A 55 17.56 8.65 -5.21
C PHE A 55 19.03 8.34 -4.94
N HIS A 56 19.32 7.21 -4.30
CA HIS A 56 20.68 6.83 -3.89
C HIS A 56 21.38 5.93 -4.92
N ASP A 57 20.66 4.99 -5.55
CA ASP A 57 21.16 4.18 -6.67
C ASP A 57 20.21 4.27 -7.89
N PRO A 58 20.56 5.10 -8.91
CA PRO A 58 19.73 5.30 -10.08
C PRO A 58 19.52 4.05 -10.94
N LYS A 59 20.29 2.97 -10.74
CA LYS A 59 20.17 1.75 -11.55
C LYS A 59 18.86 1.00 -11.32
N LEU A 60 18.25 1.13 -10.12
CA LEU A 60 16.93 0.58 -9.81
C LEU A 60 15.78 1.36 -10.45
N LEU A 61 15.98 2.66 -10.74
CA LEU A 61 14.97 3.48 -11.43
C LEU A 61 14.71 3.03 -12.87
N ASN A 62 15.64 2.29 -13.50
CA ASN A 62 15.50 1.84 -14.88
C ASN A 62 14.61 0.58 -15.01
N SER A 63 14.35 -0.16 -13.92
CA SER A 63 13.45 -1.32 -13.91
C SER A 63 12.03 -0.96 -13.46
N ILE A 64 11.88 0.11 -12.68
CA ILE A 64 10.60 0.62 -12.20
C ILE A 64 10.32 1.93 -12.94
N SER A 65 9.45 1.90 -13.95
CA SER A 65 9.10 3.07 -14.77
C SER A 65 8.77 4.29 -13.89
N GLN A 66 9.67 5.28 -13.84
CA GLN A 66 9.56 6.46 -12.98
C GLN A 66 8.27 7.27 -13.20
N GLU A 67 7.76 7.26 -14.44
CA GLU A 67 6.51 7.93 -14.82
C GLU A 67 5.33 7.46 -13.97
N LYS A 68 5.25 6.17 -13.65
CA LYS A 68 4.19 5.64 -12.79
C LYS A 68 4.36 6.02 -11.31
N PHE A 69 5.58 6.29 -10.84
CA PHE A 69 5.84 6.61 -9.44
C PHE A 69 5.54 8.08 -9.12
N ASN A 70 5.80 8.98 -10.06
CA ASN A 70 5.55 10.42 -9.88
C ASN A 70 4.07 10.81 -10.06
N GLU A 71 3.21 9.90 -10.54
CA GLU A 71 1.77 10.10 -10.71
C GLU A 71 0.93 9.72 -9.46
N TYR A 72 1.54 9.15 -8.41
CA TYR A 72 0.87 8.66 -7.20
C TYR A 72 1.11 9.52 -5.96
#